data_AF-A0A0R0FPB0-F1
#
_entry.id   AF-A0A0R0FPB0-F1
#
_cell.length_a   1.000
_cell.length_b   1.000
_cell.length_c   1.000
_cell.angle_alpha   90.00
_cell.angle_beta   90.00
_cell.angle_gamma   90.00
#
_symmetry.space_group_name_H-M   'P 1'
#
loop_
_entity.id
_entity.type
_entity.pdbx_description
1 polymer ?
#
loop_
_entity_poly.entity_id
_entity_poly.type
_entity_poly.pdbx_seq_one_letter_code
_entity_poly.pdbx_strand_id
1 'polypeptide(L)'
;MLNAYVIWKEDKGTNFGLEHAWRLLKDQPKWLEQFTENCSKRTKISTFGAYSSSSNPETPVEADTLSPIICPMGAKGNQKEEQREKIMREINVVNAKLAALREKQLEKEYYDILLKVTSTMSETQLKDYEPFVK
;
A
#
# COMPACT_ATOMS: atom_id res chain seq x y z
N MET A 1 -0.44 27.92 4.31
CA MET A 1 0.33 26.69 4.59
C MET A 1 1.02 26.27 3.30
N LEU A 2 2.32 25.98 3.33
CA LEU A 2 2.99 25.40 2.17
C LEU A 2 2.36 24.03 1.88
N ASN A 3 2.14 23.75 0.60
CA ASN A 3 1.65 22.47 0.16
C ASN A 3 2.71 21.40 0.49
N ALA A 4 2.37 20.38 1.28
CA ALA A 4 3.32 19.33 1.69
C ALA A 4 4.02 18.67 0.49
N TYR A 5 3.35 18.58 -0.67
CA TYR A 5 3.97 18.09 -1.90
C TYR A 5 5.14 18.93 -2.38
N VAL A 6 5.06 20.26 -2.23
CA VAL A 6 6.11 21.19 -2.66
C VAL A 6 7.36 20.98 -1.81
N ILE A 7 7.18 20.88 -0.48
CA ILE A 7 8.28 20.62 0.47
C ILE A 7 8.94 19.27 0.16
N TRP A 8 8.15 18.21 -0.03
CA TRP A 8 8.70 16.89 -0.36
C TRP A 8 9.49 16.92 -1.67
N LYS A 9 8.97 17.61 -2.69
CA LYS A 9 9.62 17.72 -3.99
C LYS A 9 10.94 18.47 -3.91
N GLU A 10 11.00 19.53 -3.13
CA GLU A 10 12.22 20.32 -2.90
C GLU A 10 13.27 19.49 -2.16
N ASP A 11 12.89 18.77 -1.10
CA ASP A 11 13.82 17.98 -0.29
C ASP A 11 14.31 16.69 -0.98
N LYS A 12 13.43 16.01 -1.72
CA LYS A 12 13.71 14.67 -2.28
C LYS A 12 13.90 14.65 -3.79
N GLY A 13 13.57 15.73 -4.51
CA GLY A 13 13.60 15.81 -5.98
C GLY A 13 12.58 14.91 -6.70
N THR A 14 11.94 13.98 -6.01
CA THR A 14 11.07 12.95 -6.58
C THR A 14 9.60 13.19 -6.23
N ASN A 15 8.68 12.62 -7.03
CA ASN A 15 7.25 12.66 -6.71
C ASN A 15 6.98 11.78 -5.49
N PHE A 16 6.00 12.15 -4.68
CA PHE A 16 5.55 11.33 -3.56
C PHE A 16 4.86 10.05 -4.10
N GLY A 17 5.52 8.90 -3.95
CA GLY A 17 5.06 7.63 -4.52
C GLY A 17 3.86 7.01 -3.80
N LEU A 18 3.58 7.41 -2.56
CA LEU A 18 2.50 6.84 -1.73
C LEU A 18 1.22 7.68 -1.75
N GLU A 19 1.03 8.47 -2.80
CA GLU A 19 -0.11 9.37 -2.93
C GLU A 19 -1.46 8.66 -2.81
N HIS A 20 -1.56 7.50 -3.47
CA HIS A 20 -2.75 6.66 -3.43
C HIS A 20 -3.05 6.20 -1.99
N ALA A 21 -2.04 5.72 -1.25
CA ALA A 21 -2.20 5.26 0.12
C ALA A 21 -2.58 6.41 1.06
N TRP A 22 -1.97 7.59 0.89
CA TRP A 22 -2.31 8.78 1.66
C TRP A 22 -3.77 9.17 1.48
N ARG A 23 -4.29 9.17 0.24
CA ARG A 23 -5.71 9.45 -0.04
C ARG A 23 -6.67 8.49 0.64
N LEU A 24 -6.32 7.21 0.75
CA LEU A 24 -7.14 6.23 1.45
C LEU A 24 -7.14 6.43 2.98
N LEU A 25 -6.00 6.89 3.52
CA LEU A 25 -5.79 6.98 4.98
C LEU A 25 -6.24 8.30 5.59
N LYS A 26 -6.14 9.42 4.86
CA LYS A 26 -6.39 10.76 5.40
C LYS A 26 -7.82 10.96 5.94
N ASP A 27 -8.79 10.22 5.40
CA ASP A 27 -10.20 10.32 5.79
C ASP A 27 -10.62 9.24 6.80
N GLN A 28 -9.68 8.43 7.28
CA GLN A 28 -9.95 7.46 8.34
C GLN A 28 -10.14 8.20 9.68
N PRO A 29 -11.15 7.82 10.50
CA PRO A 29 -11.54 8.55 11.71
C PRO A 29 -10.42 8.71 12.74
N LYS A 30 -9.46 7.78 12.75
CA LYS A 30 -8.26 7.85 13.61
C LYS A 30 -7.35 9.04 13.31
N TRP A 31 -7.35 9.54 12.07
CA TRP A 31 -6.56 10.71 11.64
C TRP A 31 -7.39 11.98 11.55
N LEU A 32 -8.72 11.81 11.39
CA LEU A 32 -9.68 12.88 11.56
C LEU A 32 -9.93 13.22 13.03
N GLU A 33 -9.30 12.51 13.98
CA GLU A 33 -9.43 12.73 15.43
C GLU A 33 -9.45 14.23 15.65
N GLN A 34 -10.68 14.68 15.83
CA GLN A 34 -11.03 16.06 15.64
C GLN A 34 -10.20 16.75 16.71
N PHE A 35 -9.41 17.74 16.30
CA PHE A 35 -8.77 18.66 17.23
C PHE A 35 -9.87 19.50 17.90
N THR A 36 -10.89 18.83 18.46
CA THR A 36 -12.00 19.35 19.25
C THR A 36 -11.36 19.79 20.55
N GLU A 37 -10.72 20.95 20.50
CA GLU A 37 -10.49 21.96 21.55
C GLU A 37 -9.91 21.50 22.90
N ASN A 38 -9.61 20.22 23.08
CA ASN A 38 -9.09 19.65 24.30
C ASN A 38 -7.55 19.70 24.34
N CYS A 39 -6.92 20.25 23.30
CA CYS A 39 -5.52 20.68 23.35
C CYS A 39 -5.30 21.90 24.27
N SER A 40 -6.30 22.35 25.02
CA SER A 40 -6.19 23.46 25.98
C SER A 40 -5.39 23.16 27.25
N LYS A 41 -4.73 21.99 27.38
CA LYS A 41 -3.81 21.72 28.51
C LYS A 41 -2.53 21.02 28.09
N ARG A 42 -1.82 21.53 27.08
CA ARG A 42 -0.35 21.43 27.10
C ARG A 42 0.21 22.78 27.52
N THR A 43 0.09 23.06 28.82
CA THR A 43 0.84 24.12 29.50
C THR A 43 2.30 23.94 29.12
N LYS A 44 2.86 24.95 28.44
CA LYS A 44 4.29 25.06 28.18
C LYS A 44 5.02 24.88 29.52
N ILE A 45 5.60 23.72 29.76
CA ILE A 45 6.64 23.63 30.77
C ILE A 45 7.81 24.47 30.26
N SER A 46 8.16 25.42 31.10
CA SER A 46 9.21 26.41 31.00
C SER A 46 10.54 25.82 30.49
N THR A 47 11.37 26.70 29.93
CA THR A 47 12.65 26.56 29.22
C THR A 47 13.75 25.70 29.89
N PHE A 48 13.48 24.91 30.91
CA PHE A 48 14.46 23.99 31.49
C PHE A 48 14.06 22.54 31.19
N GLY A 49 14.59 22.03 30.08
CA GLY A 49 14.64 20.60 29.78
C GLY A 49 15.52 19.88 30.80
N ALA A 50 14.95 19.52 31.94
CA ALA A 50 15.53 18.52 32.82
C ALA A 50 15.06 17.14 32.34
N TYR A 51 15.90 16.47 31.56
CA TYR A 51 15.74 15.06 31.22
C TYR A 51 15.74 14.25 32.53
N SER A 52 14.58 13.84 33.01
CA SER A 52 14.52 12.83 34.06
C SER A 52 14.64 11.47 33.39
N SER A 53 15.86 10.93 33.35
CA SER A 53 16.08 9.52 33.07
C SER A 53 15.55 8.73 34.26
N SER A 54 14.29 8.27 34.15
CA SER A 54 13.72 7.34 35.12
C SER A 54 14.41 5.99 34.97
N SER A 55 15.26 5.63 35.93
CA SER A 55 15.68 4.24 36.13
C SER A 55 14.46 3.43 36.55
N ASN A 56 14.11 2.38 35.80
CA ASN A 56 13.10 1.44 36.26
C ASN A 56 13.57 0.82 37.59
N PRO A 57 12.74 0.78 38.64
CA PRO A 57 13.03 -0.05 39.79
C PRO A 57 13.07 -1.51 39.34
N GLU A 58 14.15 -2.19 39.71
CA GLU A 58 14.33 -3.63 39.55
C GLU A 58 13.25 -4.31 40.40
N THR A 59 12.16 -4.72 39.75
CA THR A 59 11.05 -5.39 40.44
C THR A 59 11.58 -6.70 41.01
N PRO A 60 11.46 -6.97 42.32
CA PRO A 60 11.90 -8.22 42.91
C PRO A 60 11.14 -9.36 42.26
N VAL A 61 11.89 -10.23 41.58
CA VAL A 61 11.41 -11.49 41.02
C VAL A 61 11.15 -12.43 42.20
N GLU A 62 10.05 -12.24 42.91
CA GLU A 62 9.48 -13.32 43.71
C GLU A 62 8.72 -14.24 42.77
N ALA A 63 9.38 -15.36 42.47
CA ALA A 63 8.96 -16.40 41.56
C ALA A 63 7.83 -17.24 42.17
N ASP A 64 6.68 -16.64 42.45
CA ASP A 64 5.52 -17.41 42.90
C ASP A 64 4.38 -17.30 41.89
N THR A 65 4.22 -18.41 41.17
CA THR A 65 3.05 -18.74 40.33
C THR A 65 2.83 -17.81 39.13
N LEU A 66 3.59 -18.08 38.05
CA LEU A 66 3.15 -17.85 36.68
C LEU A 66 1.87 -18.66 36.43
N SER A 67 0.74 -18.22 36.97
CA SER A 67 -0.54 -18.59 36.39
C SER A 67 -0.64 -17.81 35.09
N PRO A 68 -0.61 -18.46 33.91
CA PRO A 68 -0.80 -17.75 32.67
C PRO A 68 -2.15 -17.07 32.78
N ILE A 69 -2.17 -15.75 32.71
CA ILE A 69 -3.41 -14.99 32.55
C ILE A 69 -3.98 -15.47 31.21
N ILE A 70 -4.88 -16.46 31.28
CA ILE A 70 -5.66 -16.93 30.15
C ILE A 70 -6.62 -15.78 29.85
N CYS A 71 -6.17 -14.85 29.01
CA CYS A 71 -7.04 -13.84 28.44
C CYS A 71 -8.17 -14.60 27.73
N PRO A 72 -9.45 -14.35 28.07
CA PRO A 72 -10.55 -14.99 27.36
C PRO A 72 -10.39 -14.66 25.89
N MET A 73 -10.25 -15.72 25.07
CA MET A 73 -10.15 -15.63 23.62
C MET A 73 -11.41 -14.96 23.12
N GLY A 74 -11.42 -13.63 23.10
CA GLY A 74 -12.56 -12.85 22.67
C GLY A 74 -12.84 -13.21 21.21
N ALA A 75 -14.04 -13.68 20.94
CA ALA A 75 -14.53 -14.12 19.62
C ALA A 75 -14.43 -13.07 18.48
N LYS A 76 -13.80 -11.91 18.74
CA LYS A 76 -13.46 -10.87 17.75
C LYS A 76 -12.26 -11.22 16.86
N GLY A 77 -11.48 -12.27 17.18
CA GLY A 77 -10.37 -12.72 16.33
C GLY A 77 -10.82 -13.16 14.93
N ASN A 78 -11.91 -13.92 14.86
CA ASN A 78 -12.30 -14.61 13.63
C ASN A 78 -12.86 -13.64 12.57
N GLN A 79 -13.64 -12.63 12.97
CA GLN A 79 -14.20 -11.64 12.03
C GLN A 79 -13.11 -10.81 11.35
N LYS A 80 -12.02 -10.51 12.06
CA LYS A 80 -10.89 -9.76 11.50
C LYS A 80 -10.13 -10.57 10.46
N GLU A 81 -10.03 -11.89 10.66
CA GLU A 81 -9.39 -12.80 9.70
C GLU A 81 -10.24 -12.98 8.45
N GLU A 82 -11.55 -13.20 8.59
CA GLU A 82 -12.49 -13.31 7.46
C GLU A 82 -12.51 -12.01 6.61
N GLN A 83 -12.52 -10.84 7.26
CA GLN A 83 -12.46 -9.56 6.55
C GLN A 83 -11.15 -9.38 5.79
N ARG A 84 -10.00 -9.78 6.38
CA ARG A 84 -8.69 -9.74 5.71
C ARG A 84 -8.66 -10.67 4.50
N GLU A 85 -9.19 -11.87 4.65
CA GLU A 85 -9.27 -12.86 3.57
C GLU A 85 -10.16 -12.35 2.42
N LYS A 86 -11.29 -11.70 2.75
CA LYS A 86 -12.14 -11.03 1.76
C LYS A 86 -11.40 -9.93 0.99
N ILE A 87 -10.71 -9.04 1.69
CA ILE A 87 -9.91 -7.97 1.07
C ILE A 87 -8.81 -8.56 0.17
N MET A 88 -8.14 -9.62 0.63
CA MET A 88 -7.09 -10.29 -0.15
C MET A 88 -7.64 -10.92 -1.42
N ARG A 89 -8.80 -11.58 -1.35
CA ARG A 89 -9.51 -12.11 -2.54
C ARG A 89 -9.84 -10.99 -3.53
N GLU A 90 -10.36 -9.86 -3.04
CA GLU A 90 -10.69 -8.71 -3.90
C GLU A 90 -9.45 -8.13 -4.60
N ILE A 91 -8.34 -7.95 -3.88
CA ILE A 91 -7.05 -7.50 -4.46
C ILE A 91 -6.58 -8.46 -5.55
N ASN A 92 -6.63 -9.77 -5.30
CA ASN A 92 -6.21 -10.78 -6.27
C ASN A 92 -7.08 -10.75 -7.54
N VAL A 93 -8.40 -10.56 -7.39
CA VAL A 93 -9.31 -10.42 -8.53
C VAL A 93 -8.99 -9.17 -9.35
N VAL A 94 -8.73 -8.03 -8.71
CA VAL A 94 -8.34 -6.79 -9.40
C VAL A 94 -7.03 -6.97 -10.16
N ASN A 95 -6.03 -7.60 -9.53
CA ASN A 95 -4.73 -7.88 -10.16
C ASN A 95 -4.86 -8.82 -11.36
N ALA A 96 -5.66 -9.88 -11.25
CA ALA A 96 -5.92 -10.80 -12.35
C ALA A 96 -6.61 -10.10 -13.55
N LYS A 97 -7.59 -9.23 -13.28
CA LYS A 97 -8.23 -8.41 -14.32
C LYS A 97 -7.25 -7.45 -14.99
N LEU A 98 -6.36 -6.83 -14.22
CA LEU A 98 -5.33 -5.94 -14.74
C LEU A 98 -4.32 -6.69 -15.64
N ALA A 99 -3.89 -7.88 -15.23
CA ALA A 99 -3.02 -8.74 -16.03
C ALA A 99 -3.70 -9.16 -17.36
N ALA A 100 -4.96 -9.61 -17.30
CA ALA A 100 -5.72 -9.99 -18.49
C ALA A 100 -5.90 -8.82 -19.48
N LEU A 101 -6.15 -7.60 -18.97
CA LEU A 101 -6.21 -6.40 -19.82
C LEU A 101 -4.88 -6.11 -20.52
N ARG A 102 -3.76 -6.29 -19.81
CA ARG A 102 -2.42 -6.09 -20.38
C ARG A 102 -2.12 -7.10 -21.48
N GLU A 103 -2.50 -8.37 -21.29
CA GLU A 103 -2.36 -9.42 -22.30
C GLU A 103 -3.21 -9.13 -23.54
N LYS A 104 -4.47 -8.73 -23.37
CA LYS A 104 -5.36 -8.36 -24.49
C LYS A 104 -4.82 -7.17 -25.29
N GLN A 105 -4.16 -6.23 -24.61
CA GLN A 105 -3.50 -5.12 -25.29
C GLN A 105 -2.31 -5.60 -26.13
N LEU A 106 -1.46 -6.49 -25.59
CA LEU A 106 -0.32 -7.05 -26.33
C LEU A 106 -0.76 -7.89 -27.53
N GLU A 107 -1.80 -8.71 -27.37
CA GLU A 107 -2.41 -9.46 -28.47
C GLU A 107 -2.86 -8.52 -29.59
N LYS A 108 -3.57 -7.43 -29.25
CA LYS A 108 -4.02 -6.44 -30.22
C LYS A 108 -2.86 -5.78 -30.96
N GLU A 109 -1.81 -5.39 -30.24
CA GLU A 109 -0.60 -4.79 -30.84
C GLU A 109 0.12 -5.77 -31.77
N TYR A 110 0.23 -7.04 -31.38
CA TYR A 110 0.80 -8.09 -32.21
C TYR A 110 0.04 -8.27 -33.54
N TYR A 111 -1.29 -8.36 -33.51
CA TYR A 111 -2.10 -8.47 -34.72
C TYR A 111 -2.02 -7.22 -35.62
N ASP A 112 -1.93 -6.02 -35.04
CA ASP A 112 -1.75 -4.78 -35.79
C ASP A 112 -0.41 -4.77 -36.56
N ILE A 113 0.67 -5.22 -35.92
CA ILE A 113 1.98 -5.36 -36.56
C ILE A 113 1.93 -6.37 -37.71
N LEU A 114 1.36 -7.56 -37.47
CA LEU A 114 1.23 -8.58 -38.50
C LEU A 114 0.42 -8.06 -39.70
N LEU A 115 -0.69 -7.37 -39.46
CA LEU A 115 -1.55 -6.85 -40.52
C LEU A 115 -0.82 -5.79 -41.35
N LYS A 116 -0.09 -4.87 -40.69
CA LYS A 116 0.72 -3.85 -41.37
C LYS A 116 1.82 -4.47 -42.23
N VAL A 117 2.57 -5.43 -41.69
CA VAL A 117 3.62 -6.14 -42.43
C VAL A 117 3.02 -6.87 -43.63
N THR A 118 1.93 -7.61 -43.42
CA THR A 118 1.26 -8.34 -44.52
C THR A 118 0.76 -7.39 -45.61
N SER A 119 0.23 -6.23 -45.26
CA SER A 119 -0.25 -5.24 -46.26
C SER A 119 0.88 -4.55 -47.04
N THR A 120 2.10 -4.54 -46.50
CA THR A 120 3.26 -3.88 -47.14
C THR A 120 4.13 -4.85 -47.93
N MET A 121 3.89 -6.15 -47.80
CA MET A 121 4.60 -7.19 -48.55
C MET A 121 4.09 -7.31 -49.98
N SER A 122 5.01 -7.36 -50.94
CA SER A 122 4.69 -7.70 -52.33
C SER A 122 4.43 -9.20 -52.48
N GLU A 123 3.71 -9.59 -53.54
CA GLU A 123 3.40 -11.00 -53.84
C GLU A 123 4.66 -11.87 -53.97
N THR A 124 5.77 -11.30 -54.45
CA THR A 124 7.06 -12.00 -54.51
C THR A 124 7.59 -12.33 -53.12
N GLN A 125 7.52 -11.38 -52.18
CA GLN A 125 7.95 -11.63 -50.81
C GLN A 125 7.07 -12.69 -50.14
N LEU A 126 5.75 -12.68 -50.38
CA LEU A 126 4.84 -13.71 -49.82
C LEU A 126 5.23 -15.13 -50.22
N LYS A 127 5.65 -15.35 -51.48
CA LYS A 127 6.14 -16.66 -51.95
C LYS A 127 7.40 -17.13 -51.23
N ASP A 128 8.30 -16.21 -50.88
CA ASP A 128 9.53 -16.56 -50.16
C ASP A 128 9.25 -16.97 -48.69
N TYR A 129 8.11 -16.55 -48.12
CA TYR A 129 7.70 -16.95 -46.76
C TYR A 129 6.93 -18.28 -46.69
N GLU A 130 6.27 -18.73 -47.77
CA GLU A 130 5.53 -20.00 -47.79
C GLU A 130 6.31 -21.23 -47.26
N PRO A 131 7.62 -21.41 -47.56
CA PRO A 131 8.38 -22.56 -47.06
C PRO A 131 8.54 -22.59 -45.53
N PHE A 132 8.47 -21.44 -44.87
CA PHE A 132 8.65 -21.30 -43.42
C PHE A 132 7.36 -21.55 -42.62
N VAL A 133 6.21 -21.64 -43.30
CA VAL A 133 4.89 -21.82 -42.66
C VAL A 133 4.49 -23.31 -42.54
N LYS A 134 5.37 -24.25 -42.91
CA LYS A 134 5.17 -25.69 -42.70
C LYS A 134 5.55 -26.15 -41.29
#